data_AF-A0A9D9GUH5-F1
#
_entry.id   AF-A0A9D9GUH5-F1
#
_cell.length_a   1.000
_cell.length_b   1.000
_cell.length_c   1.000
_cell.angle_alpha   90.00
_cell.angle_beta   90.00
_cell.angle_gamma   90.00
#
_symmetry.space_group_name_H-M   'P 1'
#
loop_
_entity.id
_entity.type
_entity.pdbx_description
1 polymer ?
#
loop_
_entity_poly.entity_id
_entity_poly.type
_entity_poly.pdbx_seq_one_letter_code
_entity_poly.pdbx_strand_id
1 'polypeptide(L)'
;RASTINPPLKLNVIAKTGTLQNVSNLAGYVRSKSGKLIPFVMFTNAITYTERTRDLVKFRRMASPHLNYERYVLEHIYNEEVMGRDF
;
A
#
# COMPACT_ATOMS: atom_id res chain seq x y z
N ARG A 1 8.78 3.72 0.64
CA ARG A 1 8.20 2.39 0.30
C ARG A 1 7.74 2.45 -1.15
N ALA A 2 7.96 1.43 -1.99
CA ALA A 2 7.79 1.55 -3.44
C ALA A 2 6.37 1.91 -3.92
N SER A 3 5.33 1.60 -3.13
CA SER A 3 3.94 2.04 -3.33
C SER A 3 3.74 3.57 -3.26
N THR A 4 4.54 4.27 -2.42
CA THR A 4 4.34 5.69 -2.08
C THR A 4 5.38 6.64 -2.65
N ILE A 5 6.41 6.14 -3.35
CA ILE A 5 7.51 7.00 -3.85
C ILE A 5 7.11 7.91 -5.02
N ASN A 6 6.03 7.58 -5.73
CA ASN A 6 5.56 8.32 -6.90
C ASN A 6 4.34 9.18 -6.55
N PRO A 7 4.16 10.35 -7.18
CA PRO A 7 2.94 11.15 -7.08
C PRO A 7 1.68 10.31 -7.39
N PRO A 8 0.51 10.62 -6.80
CA PRO A 8 0.26 11.72 -5.87
C PRO A 8 0.68 11.41 -4.42
N LEU A 9 1.08 10.17 -4.12
CA LEU A 9 1.34 9.72 -2.75
C LEU A 9 2.67 10.21 -2.19
N LYS A 10 3.63 10.53 -3.06
CA LYS A 10 4.93 11.08 -2.66
C LYS A 10 4.73 12.33 -1.80
N LEU A 11 5.30 12.34 -0.59
CA LEU A 11 5.16 13.40 0.43
C LEU A 11 3.76 13.58 1.04
N ASN A 12 2.72 12.93 0.50
CA ASN A 12 1.37 12.98 1.05
C ASN A 12 1.06 11.81 1.99
N VAL A 13 1.92 10.78 2.06
CA VAL A 13 1.75 9.65 2.98
C VAL A 13 2.84 9.68 4.05
N ILE A 14 2.41 9.73 5.32
CA ILE A 14 3.28 9.62 6.50
C ILE A 14 2.82 8.40 7.28
N ALA A 15 3.60 7.33 7.25
CA ALA A 15 3.19 6.05 7.83
C ALA A 15 4.37 5.21 8.32
N LYS A 16 4.08 4.36 9.30
CA LYS A 16 5.00 3.34 9.81
C LYS A 16 4.73 2.01 9.11
N THR A 17 5.80 1.34 8.71
CA THR A 17 5.75 0.00 8.14
C THR A 17 5.86 -1.07 9.23
N GLY A 18 5.10 -2.15 9.09
CA GLY A 18 5.30 -3.40 9.82
C GLY A 18 5.51 -4.53 8.82
N THR A 19 6.74 -5.04 8.70
CA THR A 19 7.07 -6.05 7.69
C THR A 19 7.65 -7.28 8.37
N LEU A 20 7.05 -8.45 8.11
CA LEU A 20 7.57 -9.77 8.49
C LEU A 20 7.46 -10.69 7.26
N GLN A 21 7.89 -11.95 7.40
CA GLN A 21 7.63 -12.95 6.37
C GLN A 21 6.11 -13.05 6.12
N ASN A 22 5.70 -12.89 4.86
CA ASN A 22 4.31 -12.91 4.40
C ASN A 22 3.40 -11.83 5.02
N VAL A 23 3.98 -10.79 5.64
CA VAL A 23 3.25 -9.67 6.26
C VAL A 23 3.75 -8.35 5.73
N SER A 24 2.83 -7.48 5.33
CA SER A 24 3.11 -6.17 4.78
C SER A 24 2.08 -5.15 5.27
N ASN A 25 2.37 -4.58 6.44
CA ASN A 25 1.49 -3.64 7.13
C ASN A 25 1.95 -2.20 6.93
N LEU A 26 0.99 -1.27 6.94
CA LEU A 26 1.21 0.16 6.85
C LEU A 26 0.15 0.89 7.67
N ALA A 27 0.56 1.75 8.60
CA ALA A 27 -0.36 2.54 9.42
C ALA A 27 0.13 3.98 9.53
N GLY A 28 -0.77 4.95 9.39
CA GLY A 28 -0.41 6.36 9.43
C GLY A 28 -1.50 7.25 8.87
N TYR A 29 -1.08 8.26 8.11
CA TYR A 29 -1.94 9.30 7.57
C TYR A 29 -1.68 9.55 6.09
N VAL A 30 -2.74 9.85 5.35
CA VAL A 30 -2.69 10.40 3.99
C VAL A 30 -3.21 11.83 4.03
N ARG A 31 -2.46 12.78 3.48
CA ARG A 31 -2.95 14.12 3.17
C ARG A 31 -3.72 14.04 1.84
N SER A 32 -5.02 14.23 1.87
CA SER A 32 -5.91 14.12 0.70
C SER A 32 -5.67 15.24 -0.30
N LYS A 33 -6.25 15.10 -1.50
CA LYS A 33 -6.27 16.17 -2.51
C LYS A 33 -6.93 17.46 -2.01
N SER A 34 -7.89 17.37 -1.08
CA SER A 34 -8.53 18.55 -0.47
C SER A 34 -7.76 19.09 0.75
N GLY A 35 -6.61 18.51 1.09
CA GLY A 35 -5.76 18.92 2.21
C GLY A 35 -6.14 18.31 3.57
N LYS A 36 -7.15 17.43 3.65
CA LYS A 36 -7.53 16.74 4.89
C LYS A 36 -6.48 15.71 5.27
N LEU A 37 -6.25 15.53 6.57
CA LEU A 37 -5.39 14.48 7.09
C LEU A 37 -6.25 13.26 7.45
N ILE A 38 -6.18 12.20 6.65
CA ILE A 38 -7.02 11.01 6.78
C ILE A 38 -6.20 9.89 7.43
N PRO A 39 -6.54 9.42 8.65
CA PRO A 39 -5.88 8.28 9.26
C PRO A 39 -6.23 6.98 8.56
N PHE A 40 -5.29 6.04 8.50
CA PHE A 40 -5.51 4.72 7.93
C PHE A 40 -4.68 3.64 8.62
N VAL A 41 -5.18 2.41 8.56
CA VAL A 41 -4.45 1.20 8.96
C VAL A 41 -4.66 0.15 7.88
N MET A 42 -3.57 -0.44 7.41
CA MET A 42 -3.55 -1.55 6.48
C MET A 42 -2.83 -2.73 7.11
N PHE A 43 -3.55 -3.82 7.31
CA PHE A 43 -2.98 -5.11 7.68
C PHE A 43 -3.10 -6.07 6.51
N THR A 44 -1.95 -6.47 5.98
CA THR A 44 -1.87 -7.42 4.86
C THR A 44 -1.04 -8.61 5.34
N ASN A 45 -1.74 -9.66 5.76
CA ASN A 45 -1.14 -10.89 6.28
C ASN A 45 -1.29 -12.02 5.27
N ALA A 46 -0.61 -13.15 5.53
CA ALA A 46 -0.69 -14.35 4.70
C ALA A 46 -0.42 -14.09 3.20
N ILE A 47 0.47 -13.14 2.88
CA ILE A 47 0.88 -12.87 1.50
C ILE A 47 1.63 -14.09 0.97
N THR A 48 0.99 -14.84 0.09
CA THR A 48 1.56 -15.99 -0.59
C THR A 48 1.62 -15.76 -2.09
N TYR A 49 2.69 -16.26 -2.71
CA TYR A 49 2.91 -16.21 -4.15
C TYR A 49 3.10 -17.62 -4.70
N THR A 50 2.86 -17.77 -6.00
CA THR A 50 3.37 -18.93 -6.73
C THR A 50 4.89 -18.98 -6.63
N GLU A 51 5.49 -20.16 -6.77
CA GLU A 51 6.95 -20.32 -6.72
C GLU A 51 7.68 -19.39 -7.68
N ARG A 52 7.21 -19.31 -8.93
CA ARG A 52 7.75 -18.41 -9.95
C ARG A 52 7.73 -16.94 -9.49
N THR A 53 6.60 -16.45 -9.00
CA THR A 53 6.47 -15.07 -8.53
C THR A 53 7.33 -14.81 -7.29
N ARG A 54 7.38 -15.76 -6.35
CA ARG A 54 8.23 -15.70 -5.17
C ARG A 54 9.70 -15.52 -5.55
N ASP A 55 10.18 -16.30 -6.52
CA ASP A 55 11.58 -16.23 -6.95
C ASP A 55 11.87 -14.91 -7.68
N LEU A 56 10.97 -14.46 -8.56
CA LEU A 56 11.11 -13.17 -9.22
C LEU A 56 11.17 -12.00 -8.22
N VAL A 57 10.36 -12.02 -7.16
CA VAL A 57 10.41 -11.02 -6.08
C VAL A 57 11.71 -11.16 -5.27
N LYS A 58 12.09 -12.38 -4.88
CA LYS A 58 13.32 -12.67 -4.10
C LYS A 58 14.58 -12.19 -4.83
N PHE A 59 14.66 -12.41 -6.13
CA PHE A 59 15.78 -11.98 -6.98
C PHE A 59 15.63 -10.54 -7.51
N ARG A 60 14.67 -9.77 -6.97
CA ARG A 60 14.43 -8.35 -7.33
C ARG A 60 14.20 -8.12 -8.83
N ARG A 61 13.70 -9.13 -9.54
CA ARG A 61 13.31 -9.05 -10.95
C ARG A 61 11.90 -8.52 -11.15
N MET A 62 11.10 -8.50 -10.08
CA MET A 62 9.80 -7.85 -10.04
C MET A 62 9.54 -7.20 -8.68
N ALA A 63 8.73 -6.15 -8.66
CA ALA A 63 8.20 -5.61 -7.41
C ALA A 63 7.17 -6.57 -6.81
N SER A 64 7.05 -6.56 -5.48
CA SER A 64 6.04 -7.36 -4.78
C SER A 64 4.62 -6.99 -5.24
N PRO A 65 3.80 -7.94 -5.73
CA PRO A 65 2.47 -7.66 -6.25
C PRO A 65 1.54 -6.88 -5.31
N HIS A 66 1.63 -7.13 -3.99
CA HIS A 66 0.80 -6.44 -2.99
C HIS A 66 1.05 -4.93 -2.93
N LEU A 67 2.17 -4.42 -3.46
CA LEU A 67 2.45 -2.99 -3.49
C LEU A 67 1.52 -2.24 -4.45
N ASN A 68 1.01 -2.91 -5.48
CA ASN A 68 0.01 -2.32 -6.38
C ASN A 68 -1.33 -2.15 -5.68
N TYR A 69 -1.75 -3.15 -4.90
CA TYR A 69 -2.94 -3.06 -4.07
C TYR A 69 -2.80 -1.95 -3.01
N GLU A 70 -1.65 -1.88 -2.35
CA GLU A 70 -1.39 -0.82 -1.38
C GLU A 70 -1.47 0.57 -2.02
N ARG A 71 -0.88 0.74 -3.21
CA ARG A 71 -0.97 2.00 -3.95
C ARG A 71 -2.42 2.33 -4.33
N TYR A 72 -3.16 1.36 -4.86
CA TYR A 72 -4.56 1.51 -5.23
C TYR A 72 -5.40 2.05 -4.06
N VAL A 73 -5.30 1.42 -2.89
CA VAL A 73 -6.02 1.84 -1.69
C VAL A 73 -5.64 3.27 -1.28
N LEU A 74 -4.34 3.57 -1.22
CA LEU A 74 -3.87 4.89 -0.80
C LEU A 74 -4.28 6.01 -1.78
N GLU A 75 -4.32 5.73 -3.08
CA GLU A 75 -4.80 6.68 -4.09
C GLU A 75 -6.29 6.97 -3.95
N HIS A 76 -7.12 5.98 -3.60
CA HIS A 76 -8.53 6.19 -3.33
C HIS A 76 -8.74 7.03 -2.05
N ILE A 77 -7.97 6.76 -0.99
CA ILE A 77 -7.99 7.60 0.23
C ILE A 77 -7.58 9.04 -0.13
N TYR A 78 -6.51 9.20 -0.91
CA TYR A 78 -6.04 10.50 -1.37
C TYR A 78 -7.12 11.26 -2.16
N ASN A 79 -7.87 10.56 -3.00
CA ASN A 79 -8.95 11.11 -3.80
C ASN A 79 -10.27 11.31 -3.04
N GLU A 80 -10.35 10.88 -1.78
CA GLU A 80 -11.57 10.86 -0.97
C GLU A 80 -12.68 10.02 -1.62
N GLU A 81 -12.28 8.94 -2.28
CA GLU A 81 -13.17 8.00 -2.95
C GLU A 81 -13.57 6.88 -1.99
N VAL A 82 -14.87 6.54 -1.99
CA VAL A 82 -15.39 5.40 -1.23
C VAL A 82 -14.89 4.11 -1.88
N MET A 83 -14.21 3.27 -1.11
CA MET A 83 -13.76 1.95 -1.55
C MET A 83 -14.78 0.89 -1.15
N GLY A 84 -15.46 0.31 -2.15
CA GLY A 84 -16.48 -0.72 -1.94
C GLY A 84 -17.85 -0.14 -1.57
N ARG A 85 -18.91 -0.64 -2.22
CA ARG A 85 -20.27 -0.46 -1.70
C ARG A 85 -20.35 -1.13 -0.33
N ASP A 86 -21.09 -0.53 0.58
CA ASP A 86 -21.57 -1.17 1.80
C ASP A 86 -22.05 -2.58 1.46
N PHE A 87 -21.53 -3.59 2.17
CA PHE A 87 -21.97 -4.97 2.06
C PHE A 87 -23.36 -5.15 2.65
#